data_AF-A6TL99-F1
#
_entry.id   AF-A6TL99-F1
#
_cell.length_a   1.000
_cell.length_b   1.000
_cell.length_c   1.000
_cell.angle_alpha   90.00
_cell.angle_beta   90.00
_cell.angle_gamma   90.00
#
_symmetry.space_group_name_H-M   'P 1'
#
loop_
_entity.id
_entity.type
_entity.pdbx_description
1 polymer ?
#
loop_
_entity_poly.entity_id
_entity_poly.type
_entity_poly.pdbx_seq_one_letter_code
_entity_poly.pdbx_strand_id
1 'polypeptide(L)' 'MEDKEQVKKEMKQELEKVKYRIKILDLIEEKLFEMRELAQRVIEEELTDEEIENINQQVKTLEKQVKLLNSESNGIS' A
#
# COMPACT_ATOMS: atom_id res chain seq x y z
N MET A 1 34.79 -14.69 16.61
CA MET A 1 33.54 -15.48 16.57
C MET A 1 32.35 -14.61 16.93
N GLU A 2 32.48 -13.70 17.91
CA GLU A 2 31.47 -12.68 18.25
C GLU A 2 31.07 -11.79 17.06
N ASP A 3 32.02 -11.34 16.25
CA ASP A 3 31.72 -10.50 15.07
C ASP A 3 30.79 -11.19 14.05
N LYS A 4 30.91 -12.51 13.88
CA LYS A 4 30.06 -13.26 12.94
C LYS A 4 28.62 -13.37 13.45
N GLU A 5 28.43 -13.53 14.75
CA GLU A 5 27.08 -13.58 15.34
C GLU A 5 26.42 -12.20 15.39
N GLN A 6 27.20 -11.14 15.61
CA GLN A 6 26.70 -9.77 15.53
C GLN A 6 26.24 -9.41 14.10
N VAL A 7 27.06 -9.69 13.09
CA VAL A 7 26.68 -9.49 11.67
C VAL A 7 25.43 -10.29 11.33
N LYS A 8 25.34 -11.55 11.77
CA LYS A 8 24.16 -12.39 11.53
C LYS A 8 22.89 -11.83 12.20
N LYS A 9 23.02 -11.21 13.38
CA LYS A 9 21.90 -10.56 14.08
C LYS A 9 21.42 -9.32 13.33
N GLU A 10 22.34 -8.48 12.85
CA GLU A 10 22.02 -7.29 12.05
C GLU A 10 21.35 -7.69 10.73
N MET A 11 21.90 -8.69 10.01
CA MET A 11 21.30 -9.20 8.78
C MET A 11 19.88 -9.75 9.00
N LYS A 12 19.60 -10.40 10.14
CA LYS A 12 18.24 -10.84 10.47
C LYS A 12 17.30 -9.66 10.70
N GLN A 13 17.74 -8.61 11.38
CA GLN A 13 16.92 -7.42 11.61
C GLN A 13 16.59 -6.72 10.29
N GLU A 14 17.58 -6.55 9.41
CA GLU A 14 17.35 -5.96 8.09
C GLU A 14 16.44 -6.83 7.22
N LEU A 15 16.58 -8.16 7.27
CA LEU A 15 15.66 -9.07 6.58
C LEU A 15 14.21 -8.92 7.06
N GLU A 16 13.99 -8.79 8.37
CA GLU A 16 12.62 -8.59 8.89
C GLU A 16 12.06 -7.22 8.48
N LYS A 17 12.88 -6.15 8.42
CA LYS A 17 12.44 -4.86 7.86
C LYS A 17 12.03 -4.98 6.40
N VAL A 18 12.82 -5.68 5.57
CA VAL A 18 12.51 -5.89 4.15
C VAL A 18 11.23 -6.71 3.98
N LYS A 19 11.05 -7.80 4.74
CA LYS A 19 9.83 -8.60 4.71
C LYS A 19 8.61 -7.77 5.12
N TYR A 20 8.75 -6.93 6.14
CA TYR A 20 7.68 -6.04 6.56
C TYR A 20 7.29 -5.08 5.43
N ARG A 21 8.30 -4.44 4.82
CA ARG A 21 8.10 -3.50 3.71
C ARG A 21 7.40 -4.16 2.51
N ILE A 22 7.76 -5.40 2.17
CA ILE A 22 7.09 -6.16 1.11
C ILE A 22 5.59 -6.30 1.42
N LYS A 23 5.21 -6.70 2.64
CA LYS A 23 3.81 -6.82 3.02
C LYS A 23 3.03 -5.51 2.90
N ILE A 24 3.66 -4.39 3.26
CA ILE A 24 3.02 -3.07 3.12
C ILE A 24 2.85 -2.71 1.64
N LEU A 25 3.81 -3.04 0.78
CA LEU A 25 3.70 -2.83 -0.66
C LEU A 25 2.58 -3.68 -1.27
N ASP A 26 2.41 -4.93 -0.83
CA ASP A 26 1.30 -5.80 -1.26
C ASP A 26 -0.06 -5.13 -0.93
N LEU A 27 -0.20 -4.59 0.29
CA LEU A 27 -1.42 -3.86 0.68
C LEU A 27 -1.65 -2.57 -0.11
N ILE A 28 -0.58 -1.88 -0.51
CA ILE A 28 -0.67 -0.70 -1.38
C ILE A 28 -1.15 -1.13 -2.78
N GLU A 29 -0.61 -2.21 -3.32
CA GLU A 29 -0.98 -2.74 -4.63
C GLU A 29 -2.47 -3.11 -4.67
N GLU A 30 -2.98 -3.81 -3.65
CA GLU A 30 -4.40 -4.13 -3.52
C GLU A 30 -5.28 -2.87 -3.62
N LYS A 31 -4.90 -1.80 -2.92
CA LYS A 31 -5.68 -0.54 -2.95
C LYS A 31 -5.60 0.19 -4.27
N LEU A 32 -4.44 0.15 -4.93
CA LEU A 32 -4.30 0.71 -6.28
C LEU A 32 -5.13 -0.07 -7.29
N PHE A 33 -5.23 -1.39 -7.12
CA PHE A 33 -6.12 -2.24 -7.92
C PHE A 33 -7.59 -1.85 -7.69
N GLU A 34 -8.03 -1.70 -6.44
CA GLU A 34 -9.39 -1.21 -6.14
C GLU A 34 -9.68 0.15 -6.77
N MET A 35 -8.74 1.10 -6.72
CA MET A 35 -8.88 2.41 -7.38
C MET A 35 -9.03 2.28 -8.90
N ARG A 36 -8.30 1.35 -9.51
CA ARG A 36 -8.40 1.08 -10.95
C ARG A 36 -9.76 0.50 -11.32
N GLU A 37 -10.26 -0.46 -10.56
CA GLU A 37 -11.58 -1.05 -10.81
C GLU A 37 -12.68 0.02 -10.71
N LEU A 38 -12.60 0.91 -9.71
CA LEU A 38 -13.51 2.04 -9.59
C LEU A 38 -13.46 2.98 -10.82
N ALA A 39 -12.26 3.29 -11.31
CA ALA A 39 -12.09 4.11 -12.50
C ALA A 39 -12.63 3.42 -13.76
N GLN A 40 -12.46 2.09 -13.86
CA GLN A 40 -12.98 1.29 -14.97
C GLN A 40 -14.50 1.30 -15.00
N ARG A 41 -15.16 1.18 -13.84
CA ARG A 41 -16.62 1.24 -13.74
C ARG A 41 -17.20 2.56 -14.26
N VAL A 42 -16.53 3.69 -14.02
CA VAL A 42 -16.94 5.00 -14.57
C VAL A 42 -16.89 5.03 -16.11
N ILE A 43 -16.01 4.23 -16.72
CA ILE A 43 -15.87 4.16 -18.18
C ILE A 43 -16.87 3.18 -18.80
N GLU A 44 -17.12 2.06 -18.12
CA GLU A 44 -17.91 0.94 -18.65
C GLU A 44 -19.41 1.02 -18.34
N GLU A 45 -19.79 1.68 -17.25
CA GLU A 45 -21.17 1.77 -16.78
C GLU A 45 -21.76 3.16 -17.07
N GLU A 46 -23.05 3.22 -17.41
CA GLU A 46 -23.80 4.48 -17.44
C GLU A 46 -24.17 4.87 -16.01
N LEU A 47 -23.28 5.62 -15.35
CA LEU A 47 -23.44 6.06 -13.97
C LEU A 47 -24.13 7.42 -13.88
N THR A 48 -24.93 7.58 -12.82
CA THR A 48 -25.46 8.88 -12.42
C THR A 48 -24.38 9.75 -11.75
N ASP A 49 -24.61 11.06 -11.70
CA ASP A 49 -23.71 11.99 -11.00
C ASP A 49 -23.50 11.62 -9.52
N GLU A 50 -24.53 11.08 -8.86
CA GLU A 50 -24.46 10.63 -7.47
C GLU A 50 -23.53 9.41 -7.32
N GLU A 51 -23.61 8.45 -8.24
CA GLU A 51 -22.73 7.28 -8.25
C GLU A 51 -21.27 7.67 -8.56
N ILE A 52 -21.06 8.59 -9.49
CA ILE A 52 -19.73 9.14 -9.79
C ILE A 52 -19.14 9.85 -8.56
N GLU A 53 -19.93 10.65 -7.84
CA GLU A 53 -19.47 11.31 -6.62
C GLU A 53 -19.13 10.30 -5.51
N ASN A 54 -19.91 9.22 -5.37
CA ASN A 54 -19.61 8.15 -4.44
C ASN A 54 -18.28 7.46 -4.80
N ILE A 55 -18.06 7.14 -6.07
CA ILE A 55 -16.79 6.58 -6.56
C ILE A 55 -15.63 7.54 -6.23
N ASN A 56 -15.79 8.85 -6.47
CA ASN A 56 -14.77 9.84 -6.12
C ASN A 56 -14.44 9.85 -4.63
N GLN A 57 -15.43 9.68 -3.75
CA GLN A 57 -15.22 9.59 -2.30
C GLN A 57 -14.47 8.31 -1.91
N GLN A 58 -14.77 7.18 -2.56
CA GLN A 58 -14.05 5.92 -2.36
C GLN A 58 -12.59 6.05 -2.80
N VAL A 59 -12.34 6.60 -3.99
CA VAL A 59 -10.98 6.86 -4.51
C VAL A 59 -10.18 7.76 -3.57
N LYS A 60 -10.76 8.86 -3.07
CA LYS A 60 -10.11 9.73 -2.07
C LYS A 60 -9.79 8.99 -0.77
N THR A 61 -10.62 8.05 -0.36
CA THR A 61 -10.38 7.23 0.82
C THR A 61 -9.21 6.28 0.61
N LEU A 62 -9.17 5.60 -0.54
CA LEU A 62 -8.08 4.71 -0.93
C LEU A 62 -6.75 5.47 -1.05
N GLU A 63 -6.77 6.67 -1.62
CA GLU A 63 -5.60 7.55 -1.70
C GLU A 63 -5.00 7.84 -0.30
N LYS A 64 -5.84 8.17 0.68
CA LYS A 64 -5.39 8.40 2.07
C LYS A 64 -4.78 7.13 2.68
N GLN A 65 -5.37 5.97 2.42
CA GLN A 65 -4.86 4.69 2.91
C GLN A 65 -3.50 4.35 2.28
N VAL A 66 -3.34 4.53 0.97
CA VAL A 66 -2.04 4.36 0.27
C VAL A 66 -0.99 5.30 0.84
N LYS A 67 -1.33 6.59 1.07
CA LYS A 67 -0.41 7.55 1.68
C LYS A 67 0.02 7.14 3.08
N LEU A 68 -0.91 6.65 3.90
CA LEU A 68 -0.61 6.15 5.24
C LEU A 68 0.33 4.94 5.19
N LEU A 69 0.01 3.93 4.39
CA LEU A 69 0.84 2.74 4.21
C LEU A 69 2.24 3.08 3.69
N ASN A 70 2.34 3.99 2.71
CA ASN A 70 3.62 4.42 2.20
C ASN A 70 4.45 5.18 3.26
N SER A 71 3.80 5.99 4.11
CA SER A 71 4.49 6.64 5.23
C SER A 71 5.00 5.63 6.26
N GLU A 72 4.22 4.60 6.56
CA GLU A 72 4.59 3.50 7.46
C GLU A 72 5.76 2.69 6.90
N SER A 73 5.73 2.34 5.62
CA SER A 73 6.82 1.64 4.94
C SER A 73 8.14 2.42 4.98
N ASN A 74 8.11 3.75 4.92
CA ASN A 74 9.31 4.59 4.89
C ASN A 74 9.78 5.03 6.29
N GLY A 75 8.87 5.10 7.26
CA GLY A 75 9.14 5.44 8.66
C GLY A 75 9.83 4.34 9.47
N ILE A 76 10.03 3.15 8.90
CA ILE A 76 10.72 2.01 9.52
C ILE A 76 12.25 2.03 9.25
N SER A 77 12.75 3.10 8.62
CA SER A 77 14.18 3.29 8.33
C SER A 77 15.01 3.54 9.59
#